data_AF-A0A7S2KYS4-F1
#
_entry.id   AF-A0A7S2KYS4-F1
#
_cell.length_a   1.000
_cell.length_b   1.000
_cell.length_c   1.000
_cell.angle_alpha   90.00
_cell.angle_beta   90.00
_cell.angle_gamma   90.00
#
_symmetry.space_group_name_H-M   'P 1'
#
loop_
_entity.id
_entity.type
_entity.pdbx_description
1 polymer ?
#
loop_
_entity_poly.entity_id
_entity_poly.type
_entity_poly.pdbx_seq_one_letter_code
_entity_poly.pdbx_strand_id
1 'polypeptide(L)'
;AVACPAAAIGSVDVVEATPLVRELGRERAEREHIEKRLRRSALSKADMLAAFLRKNSLGEDCQVFAFDGPDEHMRRALFRRTEPWVENPTPGSTLWHIKWCVTDCEDDYRCLQSGDLYNHFQNNRVLTTKVGLANSLRLLADRTGVDIDAFFPRCYDLSSAKQRNDFLLDFRRSAALNVVAQYHRMASEDDGEFWFNTDILHSALGALFEWLGDFGAI
;
A
#
# COMPACT_ATOMS: atom_id res chain seq x y z
N ALA A 1 -14.59 32.95 16.71
CA ALA A 1 -15.24 32.51 15.47
C ALA A 1 -14.88 33.49 14.37
N VAL A 2 -13.92 33.12 13.51
CA VAL A 2 -13.47 33.94 12.38
C VAL A 2 -13.88 33.17 11.13
N ALA A 3 -14.78 33.76 10.34
CA ALA A 3 -15.28 33.18 9.11
C ALA A 3 -14.27 33.37 7.97
N CYS A 4 -13.89 32.28 7.30
CA CYS A 4 -13.16 32.34 6.03
C CYS A 4 -14.11 32.78 4.90
N PRO A 5 -13.69 33.65 3.97
CA PRO A 5 -14.50 34.01 2.82
C PRO A 5 -14.44 32.89 1.76
N ALA A 6 -15.61 32.55 1.22
CA ALA A 6 -15.77 31.61 0.11
C ALA A 6 -15.12 32.18 -1.15
N ALA A 7 -14.04 31.55 -1.62
CA ALA A 7 -13.47 31.82 -2.93
C ALA A 7 -14.44 31.34 -4.00
N ALA A 8 -14.84 32.25 -4.89
CA ALA A 8 -15.65 31.95 -6.06
C ALA A 8 -14.95 30.91 -6.94
N ILE A 9 -15.57 29.74 -7.10
CA ILE A 9 -15.15 28.72 -8.05
C ILE A 9 -15.51 29.27 -9.44
N GLY A 10 -14.49 29.78 -10.14
CA GLY A 10 -14.60 30.13 -11.55
C GLY A 10 -15.04 28.91 -12.36
N SER A 11 -16.01 29.14 -13.24
CA SER A 11 -16.45 28.21 -14.28
C SER A 11 -15.24 27.67 -15.04
N VAL A 12 -15.00 26.36 -14.92
CA VAL A 12 -13.98 25.66 -15.71
C VAL A 12 -14.43 25.70 -17.16
N ASP A 13 -13.72 26.48 -17.97
CA ASP A 13 -13.93 26.56 -19.41
C ASP A 13 -13.84 25.15 -20.02
N VAL A 14 -14.91 24.75 -20.71
CA VAL A 14 -14.95 23.54 -21.53
C VAL A 14 -14.06 23.80 -22.75
N VAL A 15 -12.78 23.47 -22.64
CA VAL A 15 -11.83 23.56 -23.76
C VAL A 15 -12.31 22.61 -24.86
N GLU A 16 -12.73 23.16 -26.01
CA GLU A 16 -13.09 22.36 -27.17
C GLU A 16 -11.92 21.46 -27.60
N ALA A 17 -12.15 20.15 -27.64
CA ALA A 17 -11.14 19.17 -28.03
C ALA A 17 -10.68 19.41 -29.48
N THR A 18 -9.35 19.43 -29.69
CA THR A 18 -8.71 19.57 -31.00
C THR A 18 -9.07 18.41 -31.94
N PRO A 19 -8.97 18.57 -33.28
CA PRO A 19 -9.29 17.50 -34.24
C PRO A 19 -8.56 16.18 -33.96
N LEU A 20 -7.29 16.24 -33.55
CA LEU A 20 -6.48 15.07 -33.18
C LEU A 20 -7.04 14.35 -31.93
N VAL A 21 -7.45 15.10 -30.90
CA VAL A 21 -8.06 14.52 -29.69
C VAL A 21 -9.40 13.86 -30.03
N ARG A 22 -10.17 14.44 -30.96
CA ARG A 22 -11.43 13.84 -31.43
C ARG A 22 -11.19 12.54 -32.19
N GLU A 23 -10.16 12.48 -33.04
CA GLU A 23 -9.79 11.29 -33.80
C GLU A 23 -9.30 10.16 -32.87
N LEU A 24 -8.37 10.45 -31.96
CA LEU A 24 -7.92 9.49 -30.93
C LEU A 24 -9.08 8.99 -30.06
N GLY A 25 -10.04 9.87 -29.74
CA GLY A 25 -11.25 9.49 -29.02
C GLY A 25 -12.14 8.52 -29.79
N ARG A 26 -12.25 8.67 -31.12
CA ARG A 26 -13.00 7.74 -31.99
C ARG A 26 -12.30 6.39 -32.07
N GLU A 27 -10.99 6.36 -32.31
CA GLU A 27 -10.20 5.13 -32.34
C GLU A 27 -10.32 4.36 -31.01
N ARG A 28 -10.26 5.09 -29.89
CA ARG A 28 -10.47 4.52 -28.56
C ARG A 28 -11.84 3.88 -28.43
N ALA A 29 -12.91 4.59 -28.81
CA ALA A 29 -14.27 4.09 -28.72
C ALA A 29 -14.52 2.87 -29.64
N GLU A 30 -13.90 2.85 -30.83
CA GLU A 30 -13.97 1.72 -31.76
C GLU A 30 -13.29 0.47 -31.18
N ARG A 31 -12.09 0.63 -30.60
CA ARG A 31 -11.38 -0.44 -29.88
C ARG A 31 -12.24 -1.02 -28.75
N GLU A 32 -12.86 -0.17 -27.95
CA GLU A 32 -13.76 -0.63 -26.88
C GLU A 32 -14.95 -1.43 -27.43
N HIS A 33 -15.52 -0.99 -28.55
CA HIS A 33 -16.65 -1.68 -29.17
C HIS A 33 -16.25 -3.06 -29.70
N ILE A 34 -15.09 -3.15 -30.37
CA ILE A 34 -14.51 -4.42 -30.84
C ILE A 34 -14.33 -5.38 -29.67
N GLU A 35 -13.74 -4.90 -28.57
CA GLU A 35 -13.49 -5.74 -27.41
C GLU A 35 -14.78 -6.24 -26.75
N LYS A 36 -15.76 -5.34 -26.51
CA LYS A 36 -17.06 -5.71 -25.93
C LYS A 36 -17.77 -6.79 -26.74
N ARG A 37 -17.59 -6.81 -28.07
CA ARG A 37 -18.08 -7.88 -28.94
C ARG A 37 -17.31 -9.19 -28.76
N LEU A 38 -15.98 -9.13 -28.63
CA LEU A 38 -15.14 -10.30 -28.42
C LEU A 38 -15.42 -10.98 -27.08
N ARG A 39 -15.65 -10.22 -26.00
CA ARG A 39 -15.99 -10.79 -24.70
C ARG A 39 -17.29 -11.60 -24.69
N ARG A 40 -18.19 -11.36 -25.65
CA ARG A 40 -19.44 -12.14 -25.81
C ARG A 40 -19.20 -13.46 -26.56
N SER A 41 -18.03 -13.65 -27.16
CA SER A 41 -17.67 -14.90 -27.80
C SER A 41 -17.15 -15.90 -26.78
N ALA A 42 -17.48 -17.18 -26.94
CA ALA A 42 -16.99 -18.26 -26.08
C ALA A 42 -15.57 -18.73 -26.47
N LEU A 43 -14.70 -17.78 -26.85
CA LEU A 43 -13.33 -18.04 -27.27
C LEU A 43 -12.37 -18.04 -26.07
N SER A 44 -11.21 -18.66 -26.25
CA SER A 44 -10.12 -18.54 -25.27
C SER A 44 -9.57 -17.10 -25.24
N LYS A 45 -8.90 -16.71 -24.15
CA LYS A 45 -8.25 -15.38 -24.05
C LYS A 45 -7.21 -15.18 -25.18
N ALA A 46 -6.44 -16.21 -25.51
CA ALA A 46 -5.45 -16.17 -26.59
C ALA A 46 -6.13 -15.91 -27.95
N ASP A 47 -7.20 -16.63 -28.25
CA ASP A 47 -7.96 -16.43 -29.50
C ASP A 47 -8.65 -15.06 -29.54
N MET A 48 -9.15 -14.58 -28.40
CA MET A 48 -9.70 -13.24 -28.28
C MET A 48 -8.64 -12.15 -28.47
N LEU A 49 -7.43 -12.33 -27.95
CA LEU A 49 -6.30 -11.41 -28.18
C LEU A 49 -5.89 -11.39 -29.65
N ALA A 50 -5.73 -12.55 -30.29
CA ALA A 50 -5.43 -12.63 -31.72
C ALA A 50 -6.55 -11.99 -32.57
N ALA A 51 -7.81 -12.22 -32.22
CA ALA A 51 -8.95 -11.59 -32.87
C ALA A 51 -9.01 -10.07 -32.62
N PHE A 52 -8.62 -9.61 -31.43
CA PHE A 52 -8.54 -8.19 -31.09
C PHE A 52 -7.49 -7.48 -31.95
N LEU A 53 -6.29 -8.06 -32.08
CA LEU A 53 -5.23 -7.50 -32.93
C LEU A 53 -5.67 -7.44 -34.40
N ARG A 54 -6.15 -8.56 -34.96
CA ARG A 54 -6.62 -8.63 -36.36
C ARG A 54 -7.74 -7.64 -36.67
N LYS A 55 -8.72 -7.50 -35.77
CA LYS A 55 -9.86 -6.57 -35.97
C LYS A 55 -9.46 -5.10 -35.86
N ASN A 56 -8.37 -4.79 -35.17
CA ASN A 56 -7.80 -3.45 -35.09
C ASN A 56 -6.72 -3.20 -36.17
N SER A 57 -6.55 -4.13 -37.12
CA SER A 57 -5.50 -4.06 -38.16
C SER A 57 -4.08 -3.95 -37.58
N LEU A 58 -3.84 -4.62 -36.45
CA LEU A 58 -2.53 -4.68 -35.78
C LEU A 58 -1.81 -5.98 -36.11
N GLY A 59 -0.48 -5.95 -36.09
CA GLY A 59 0.37 -7.12 -36.29
C GLY A 59 0.20 -8.17 -35.20
N GLU A 60 0.42 -9.45 -35.56
CA GLU A 60 0.33 -10.57 -34.61
C GLU A 60 1.47 -10.57 -33.57
N ASP A 61 2.54 -9.82 -33.83
CA ASP A 61 3.66 -9.55 -32.94
C ASP A 61 3.34 -8.47 -31.89
N CYS A 62 2.21 -7.77 -32.02
CA CYS A 62 1.82 -6.69 -31.12
C CYS A 62 1.33 -7.20 -29.76
N GLN A 63 1.86 -6.61 -28.70
CA GLN A 63 1.46 -6.92 -27.34
C GLN A 63 0.42 -5.92 -26.83
N VAL A 64 -0.70 -6.44 -26.36
CA VAL A 64 -1.77 -5.67 -25.73
C VAL A 64 -1.46 -5.41 -24.26
N PHE A 65 -1.60 -4.16 -23.79
CA PHE A 65 -1.60 -3.81 -22.37
C PHE A 65 -2.91 -3.12 -21.95
N ALA A 66 -3.30 -3.28 -20.70
CA ALA A 66 -4.40 -2.54 -20.09
C ALA A 66 -3.85 -1.64 -18.99
N PHE A 67 -4.25 -0.37 -18.98
CA PHE A 67 -3.81 0.61 -18.00
C PHE A 67 -5.00 1.28 -17.33
N ASP A 68 -5.07 1.14 -16.00
CA ASP A 68 -6.10 1.72 -15.16
C ASP A 68 -5.45 2.67 -14.15
N GLY A 69 -5.13 3.87 -14.62
CA GLY A 69 -4.50 4.92 -13.83
C GLY A 69 -4.45 6.27 -14.56
N PRO A 70 -4.14 7.36 -13.84
CA PRO A 70 -3.94 8.68 -14.42
C PRO A 70 -2.52 8.92 -14.93
N ASP A 71 -1.56 8.04 -14.58
CA ASP A 71 -0.14 8.24 -14.86
C ASP A 71 0.26 7.79 -16.28
N GLU A 72 0.82 8.70 -17.07
CA GLU A 72 1.28 8.43 -18.43
C GLU A 72 2.66 7.74 -18.51
N HIS A 73 3.42 7.68 -17.41
CA HIS A 73 4.78 7.16 -17.44
C HIS A 73 4.85 5.71 -17.91
N MET A 74 3.90 4.87 -17.51
CA MET A 74 3.83 3.47 -17.94
C MET A 74 3.48 3.33 -19.42
N ARG A 75 2.52 4.11 -19.92
CA ARG A 75 2.18 4.15 -21.35
C ARG A 75 3.40 4.54 -22.18
N ARG A 76 4.07 5.64 -21.78
CA ARG A 76 5.30 6.11 -22.45
C ARG A 76 6.44 5.11 -22.40
N ALA A 77 6.60 4.39 -21.29
CA ALA A 77 7.63 3.36 -21.16
C ALA A 77 7.38 2.17 -22.10
N LEU A 78 6.12 1.72 -22.22
CA LEU A 78 5.73 0.65 -23.15
C LEU A 78 5.91 1.07 -24.61
N PHE A 79 5.47 2.28 -24.99
CA PHE A 79 5.62 2.77 -26.36
C PHE A 79 7.06 3.01 -26.81
N ARG A 80 8.03 3.06 -25.89
CA ARG A 80 9.46 3.17 -26.22
C ARG A 80 10.16 1.82 -26.38
N ARG A 81 9.48 0.71 -26.07
CA ARG A 81 10.06 -0.63 -26.23
C ARG A 81 10.14 -1.02 -27.71
N THR A 82 10.99 -2.00 -27.99
CA THR A 82 11.22 -2.54 -29.33
C THR A 82 10.01 -3.33 -29.84
N GLU A 83 9.33 -4.04 -28.95
CA GLU A 83 8.10 -4.75 -29.25
C GLU A 83 6.94 -3.76 -29.40
N PRO A 84 6.06 -3.92 -30.40
CA PRO A 84 4.94 -3.01 -30.57
C PRO A 84 3.89 -3.23 -29.47
N TRP A 85 3.65 -2.20 -28.66
CA TRP A 85 2.63 -2.22 -27.60
C TRP A 85 1.38 -1.43 -28.00
N VAL A 86 0.20 -2.02 -27.78
CA VAL A 86 -1.09 -1.35 -27.97
C VAL A 86 -1.89 -1.32 -26.68
N GLU A 87 -2.45 -0.15 -26.36
CA GLU A 87 -3.37 -0.03 -25.23
C GLU A 87 -4.73 -0.59 -25.59
N ASN A 88 -5.25 -1.43 -24.71
CA ASN A 88 -6.66 -1.76 -24.67
C ASN A 88 -7.38 -0.78 -23.73
N PRO A 89 -8.21 0.14 -24.26
CA PRO A 89 -8.79 1.22 -23.48
C PRO A 89 -9.98 0.82 -22.59
N THR A 90 -10.52 -0.39 -22.74
CA THR A 90 -11.76 -0.76 -22.06
C THR A 90 -11.51 -1.00 -20.56
N PRO A 91 -12.24 -0.30 -19.68
CA PRO A 91 -12.16 -0.53 -18.24
C PRO A 91 -12.51 -1.97 -17.87
N GLY A 92 -11.79 -2.52 -16.89
CA GLY A 92 -12.03 -3.90 -16.41
C GLY A 92 -11.87 -4.96 -17.51
N SER A 93 -11.00 -4.74 -18.49
CA SER A 93 -10.66 -5.75 -19.48
C SER A 93 -9.87 -6.91 -18.90
N THR A 94 -10.11 -8.09 -19.47
CA THR A 94 -9.31 -9.31 -19.30
C THR A 94 -8.46 -9.60 -20.54
N LEU A 95 -8.57 -8.78 -21.60
CA LEU A 95 -7.85 -8.91 -22.86
C LEU A 95 -6.60 -8.03 -22.86
N TRP A 96 -5.54 -8.56 -22.27
CA TRP A 96 -4.23 -7.94 -22.15
C TRP A 96 -3.17 -9.01 -21.87
N HIS A 97 -1.92 -8.72 -22.22
CA HIS A 97 -0.74 -9.48 -21.77
C HIS A 97 -0.13 -8.85 -20.51
N ILE A 98 -0.18 -7.51 -20.40
CA ILE A 98 0.21 -6.77 -19.20
C ILE A 98 -0.98 -5.93 -18.73
N LYS A 99 -1.34 -6.05 -17.44
CA LYS A 99 -2.24 -5.10 -16.79
C LYS A 99 -1.50 -4.31 -15.72
N TRP A 100 -1.64 -3.00 -15.79
CA TRP A 100 -1.14 -2.09 -14.78
C TRP A 100 -2.30 -1.28 -14.21
N CYS A 101 -2.59 -1.46 -12.94
CA CYS A 101 -3.63 -0.72 -12.24
C CYS A 101 -3.12 -0.10 -10.95
N VAL A 102 -3.80 0.93 -10.47
CA VAL A 102 -3.50 1.55 -9.16
C VAL A 102 -3.97 0.66 -8.01
N THR A 103 -5.13 0.03 -8.16
CA THR A 103 -5.77 -0.79 -7.12
C THR A 103 -6.09 -2.17 -7.68
N ASP A 104 -5.87 -3.20 -6.89
CA ASP A 104 -6.20 -4.59 -7.19
C ASP A 104 -7.59 -5.00 -6.70
N CYS A 105 -8.14 -6.07 -7.27
CA CYS A 105 -9.34 -6.73 -6.77
C CYS A 105 -9.26 -8.26 -6.94
N GLU A 106 -10.07 -9.00 -6.19
CA GLU A 106 -10.05 -10.47 -6.23
C GLU A 106 -10.36 -11.06 -7.62
N ASP A 107 -11.20 -10.38 -8.39
CA ASP A 107 -11.56 -10.85 -9.73
C ASP A 107 -10.39 -10.73 -10.72
N ASP A 108 -9.47 -9.78 -10.51
CA ASP A 108 -8.25 -9.67 -11.33
C ASP A 108 -7.39 -10.92 -11.19
N TYR A 109 -7.17 -11.39 -9.96
CA TYR A 109 -6.38 -12.58 -9.68
C TYR A 109 -7.01 -13.86 -10.22
N ARG A 110 -8.34 -13.97 -10.15
CA ARG A 110 -9.09 -15.13 -10.69
C ARG A 110 -9.01 -15.23 -12.21
N CYS A 111 -8.82 -14.11 -12.89
CA CYS A 111 -8.77 -14.05 -14.35
C CYS A 111 -7.35 -14.17 -14.92
N LEU A 112 -6.31 -14.26 -14.08
CA LEU A 112 -4.93 -14.44 -14.51
C LEU A 112 -4.73 -15.78 -15.20
N GLN A 113 -4.01 -15.76 -16.31
CA GLN A 113 -3.55 -16.94 -17.03
C GLN A 113 -2.03 -17.04 -17.03
N SER A 114 -1.50 -18.21 -17.37
CA SER A 114 -0.05 -18.39 -17.49
C SER A 114 0.53 -17.43 -18.54
N GLY A 115 1.57 -16.69 -18.17
CA GLY A 115 2.21 -15.68 -19.02
C GLY A 115 1.66 -14.26 -18.87
N ASP A 116 0.53 -14.08 -18.19
CA ASP A 116 0.01 -12.75 -17.86
C ASP A 116 0.94 -12.03 -16.88
N LEU A 117 1.18 -10.74 -17.13
CA LEU A 117 1.91 -9.88 -16.21
C LEU A 117 0.95 -8.90 -15.54
N TYR A 118 0.97 -8.90 -14.21
CA TYR A 118 0.14 -8.04 -13.39
C TYR A 118 1.01 -7.37 -12.33
N ASN A 119 0.79 -6.07 -12.11
CA ASN A 119 1.66 -5.26 -11.26
C ASN A 119 1.39 -5.40 -9.76
N HIS A 120 0.43 -6.24 -9.35
CA HIS A 120 0.12 -6.50 -7.94
C HIS A 120 0.29 -7.97 -7.59
N PHE A 121 0.74 -8.21 -6.36
CA PHE A 121 0.77 -9.54 -5.76
C PHE A 121 -0.47 -9.73 -4.88
N GLN A 122 -1.13 -10.88 -5.03
CA GLN A 122 -2.27 -11.23 -4.19
C GLN A 122 -1.85 -11.25 -2.72
N ASN A 123 -2.75 -10.78 -1.84
CA ASN A 123 -2.53 -10.70 -0.39
C ASN A 123 -1.36 -9.79 0.05
N ASN A 124 -0.99 -8.77 -0.74
CA ASN A 124 0.06 -7.81 -0.37
C ASN A 124 -0.19 -7.10 0.98
N ARG A 125 -1.45 -7.02 1.44
CA ARG A 125 -1.88 -6.38 2.70
C ARG A 125 -1.23 -6.97 3.95
N VAL A 126 -0.73 -8.20 3.86
CA VAL A 126 0.07 -8.85 4.89
C VAL A 126 1.37 -8.07 5.18
N LEU A 127 1.90 -7.33 4.21
CA LEU A 127 3.11 -6.50 4.37
C LEU A 127 2.84 -5.00 4.17
N THR A 128 1.82 -4.63 3.39
CA THR A 128 1.55 -3.22 3.03
C THR A 128 0.61 -2.49 3.99
N THR A 129 0.06 -3.19 4.99
CA THR A 129 -0.70 -2.57 6.09
C THR A 129 0.09 -2.57 7.38
N LYS A 130 -0.13 -1.58 8.25
CA LYS A 130 0.57 -1.50 9.55
C LYS A 130 0.32 -2.75 10.41
N VAL A 131 -0.94 -3.17 10.52
CA VAL A 131 -1.33 -4.35 11.31
C VAL A 131 -0.80 -5.64 10.68
N GLY A 132 -0.89 -5.77 9.35
CA GLY A 132 -0.35 -6.93 8.63
C GLY A 132 1.16 -7.09 8.84
N LEU A 133 1.91 -5.99 8.65
CA LEU A 133 3.36 -6.00 8.81
C LEU A 133 3.76 -6.36 10.25
N ALA A 134 3.13 -5.74 11.24
CA ALA A 134 3.37 -6.03 12.66
C ALA A 134 3.13 -7.51 12.99
N ASN A 135 2.03 -8.09 12.51
CA ASN A 135 1.72 -9.50 12.74
C ASN A 135 2.71 -10.43 12.03
N SER A 136 3.12 -10.09 10.80
CA SER A 136 4.09 -10.87 10.03
C SER A 136 5.48 -10.90 10.70
N LEU A 137 5.92 -9.77 11.27
CA LEU A 137 7.19 -9.68 11.97
C LEU A 137 7.16 -10.43 13.31
N ARG A 138 6.07 -10.36 14.08
CA ARG A 138 5.92 -11.19 15.28
C ARG A 138 5.95 -12.68 14.97
N LEU A 139 5.28 -13.10 13.89
CA LEU A 139 5.34 -14.49 13.44
C LEU A 139 6.76 -14.91 13.04
N LEU A 140 7.56 -14.00 12.47
CA LEU A 140 8.97 -14.23 12.18
C LEU A 140 9.78 -14.41 13.48
N ALA A 141 9.59 -13.53 14.47
CA ALA A 141 10.22 -13.63 15.78
C ALA A 141 9.91 -14.98 16.44
N ASP A 142 8.62 -15.36 16.49
CA ASP A 142 8.17 -16.62 17.08
C ASP A 142 8.77 -17.86 16.39
N ARG A 143 8.93 -17.82 15.06
CA ARG A 143 9.40 -18.97 14.28
C ARG A 143 10.92 -19.12 14.25
N THR A 144 11.64 -18.01 14.27
CA THR A 144 13.09 -18.00 14.00
C THR A 144 13.92 -17.52 15.18
N GLY A 145 13.28 -16.98 16.21
CA GLY A 145 13.97 -16.35 17.35
C GLY A 145 14.66 -15.03 16.99
N VAL A 146 14.39 -14.45 15.82
CA VAL A 146 14.93 -13.15 15.43
C VAL A 146 14.40 -12.08 16.38
N ASP A 147 15.31 -11.27 16.91
CA ASP A 147 14.97 -10.06 17.65
C ASP A 147 14.47 -8.98 16.69
N ILE A 148 13.14 -8.83 16.63
CA ILE A 148 12.49 -7.83 15.78
C ILE A 148 12.60 -6.42 16.37
N ASP A 149 12.78 -6.28 17.68
CA ASP A 149 12.82 -4.97 18.33
C ASP A 149 14.12 -4.21 17.99
N ALA A 150 15.13 -4.93 17.47
CA ALA A 150 16.37 -4.35 16.94
C ALA A 150 16.16 -3.52 15.65
N PHE A 151 15.09 -3.77 14.87
CA PHE A 151 14.87 -3.09 13.58
C PHE A 151 13.42 -2.67 13.31
N PHE A 152 12.47 -3.08 14.14
CA PHE A 152 11.06 -2.72 14.02
C PHE A 152 10.53 -2.18 15.35
N PRO A 153 9.90 -0.99 15.37
CA PRO A 153 9.41 -0.42 16.62
C PRO A 153 8.28 -1.27 17.20
N ARG A 154 8.34 -1.49 18.52
CA ARG A 154 7.26 -2.09 19.29
C ARG A 154 5.93 -1.40 18.94
N CYS A 155 4.93 -2.21 18.61
CA CYS A 155 3.62 -1.73 18.25
C CYS A 155 2.56 -2.69 18.77
N TYR A 156 1.31 -2.23 18.82
CA TYR A 156 0.17 -2.96 19.38
C TYR A 156 -1.08 -2.69 18.56
N ASP A 157 -1.87 -3.73 18.30
CA ASP A 157 -3.18 -3.62 17.67
C ASP A 157 -4.23 -3.26 18.72
N LEU A 158 -4.60 -1.99 18.77
CA LEU A 158 -5.56 -1.49 19.75
C LEU A 158 -7.00 -1.97 19.51
N SER A 159 -7.30 -2.64 18.40
CA SER A 159 -8.58 -3.33 18.24
C SER A 159 -8.68 -4.58 19.13
N SER A 160 -7.54 -5.22 19.43
CA SER A 160 -7.44 -6.39 20.30
C SER A 160 -7.40 -6.00 21.78
N ALA A 161 -8.32 -6.54 22.58
CA ALA A 161 -8.35 -6.29 24.03
C ALA A 161 -7.07 -6.73 24.74
N LYS A 162 -6.48 -7.85 24.30
CA LYS A 162 -5.22 -8.35 24.84
C LYS A 162 -4.09 -7.35 24.55
N GLN A 163 -3.89 -6.99 23.29
CA GLN A 163 -2.80 -6.08 22.91
C GLN A 163 -2.98 -4.66 23.46
N ARG A 164 -4.23 -4.21 23.71
CA ARG A 164 -4.47 -2.97 24.46
C ARG A 164 -3.93 -3.02 25.88
N ASN A 165 -4.14 -4.13 26.60
CA ASN A 165 -3.61 -4.29 27.95
C ASN A 165 -2.08 -4.39 27.93
N ASP A 166 -1.52 -5.13 26.96
CA ASP A 166 -0.07 -5.23 26.78
C ASP A 166 0.55 -3.84 26.52
N PHE A 167 -0.09 -3.03 25.66
CA PHE A 167 0.31 -1.64 25.42
C PHE A 167 0.26 -0.78 26.70
N LEU A 168 -0.82 -0.84 27.47
CA LEU A 168 -0.96 -0.05 28.70
C LEU A 168 0.13 -0.39 29.71
N LEU A 169 0.46 -1.68 29.83
CA LEU A 169 1.51 -2.16 30.70
C LEU A 169 2.89 -1.67 30.22
N ASP A 170 3.19 -1.84 28.93
CA ASP A 170 4.44 -1.36 28.31
C ASP A 170 4.60 0.17 28.40
N PHE A 171 3.51 0.91 28.23
CA PHE A 171 3.50 2.36 28.37
C PHE A 171 3.86 2.79 29.80
N ARG A 172 3.25 2.18 30.82
CA ARG A 172 3.55 2.46 32.23
C ARG A 172 5.01 2.14 32.58
N ARG A 173 5.51 1.01 32.07
CA ARG A 173 6.90 0.58 32.23
C ARG A 173 7.87 1.54 31.57
N SER A 174 7.59 1.95 30.34
CA SER A 174 8.39 2.94 29.61
C SER A 174 8.39 4.29 30.33
N ALA A 175 7.26 4.72 30.91
CA ALA A 175 7.17 5.94 31.70
C ALA A 175 8.03 5.86 32.98
N ALA A 176 7.94 4.76 33.73
CA ALA A 176 8.77 4.54 34.92
C ALA A 176 10.27 4.50 34.58
N LEU A 177 10.65 3.79 33.51
CA LEU A 177 12.03 3.75 33.02
C LEU A 177 12.54 5.15 32.63
N ASN A 178 11.72 5.95 31.97
CA ASN A 178 12.07 7.32 31.59
C ASN A 178 12.29 8.23 32.81
N VAL A 179 11.51 8.08 33.88
CA VAL A 179 11.73 8.81 35.15
C VAL A 179 13.10 8.48 35.72
N VAL A 180 13.44 7.19 35.82
CA VAL A 180 14.74 6.74 36.34
C VAL A 180 15.90 7.18 35.45
N ALA A 181 15.76 7.05 34.13
CA ALA A 181 16.76 7.49 33.16
C ALA A 181 16.98 9.01 33.20
N GLN A 182 15.91 9.79 33.38
CA GLN A 182 16.01 11.23 33.55
C GLN A 182 16.78 11.58 34.83
N TYR A 183 16.43 10.96 35.96
CA TYR A 183 17.16 11.16 37.21
C TYR A 183 18.65 10.84 37.06
N HIS A 184 18.98 9.69 36.44
CA HIS A 184 20.36 9.28 36.21
C HIS A 184 21.15 10.30 35.38
N ARG A 185 20.57 10.81 34.29
CA ARG A 185 21.23 11.85 33.46
C ARG A 185 21.51 13.12 34.26
N MET A 186 20.53 13.58 35.03
CA MET A 186 20.66 14.80 35.83
C MET A 186 21.69 14.62 36.96
N ALA A 187 21.71 13.45 37.61
CA ALA A 187 22.70 13.12 38.62
C ALA A 187 24.14 13.02 38.07
N SER A 188 24.30 12.69 36.78
CA SER A 188 25.62 12.69 36.12
C SER A 188 26.08 14.07 35.63
N GLU A 189 25.19 15.05 35.59
CA GLU A 189 25.43 16.38 35.02
C GLU A 189 25.58 17.49 36.09
N ASP A 190 25.24 17.24 37.37
CA ASP A 190 25.11 18.29 38.40
C ASP A 190 26.06 18.13 39.61
N ASP A 191 26.71 19.24 39.98
CA ASP A 191 27.73 19.40 41.05
C ASP A 191 27.13 19.95 42.37
N GLY A 192 25.81 19.84 42.56
CA GLY A 192 25.16 20.01 43.86
C GLY A 192 24.22 21.21 43.95
N GLU A 193 22.97 21.02 43.54
CA GLU A 193 21.75 21.23 44.36
C GLU A 193 20.52 20.86 43.51
N PHE A 194 20.25 19.56 43.41
CA PHE A 194 19.14 19.07 42.60
C PHE A 194 17.91 18.72 43.45
N TRP A 195 16.81 19.46 43.26
CA TRP A 195 15.50 19.14 43.83
C TRP A 195 14.71 18.24 42.87
N PHE A 196 14.90 16.92 43.01
CA PHE A 196 13.99 15.94 42.41
C PHE A 196 12.87 15.58 43.38
N ASN A 197 11.68 15.31 42.85
CA ASN A 197 10.64 14.69 43.67
C ASN A 197 11.02 13.21 43.89
N THR A 198 11.60 12.93 45.05
CA THR A 198 12.03 11.59 45.46
C THR A 198 10.88 10.59 45.54
N ASP A 199 9.64 11.03 45.79
CA ASP A 199 8.47 10.16 45.84
C ASP A 199 8.12 9.61 44.45
N ILE A 200 8.27 10.44 43.40
CA ILE A 200 8.10 10.01 42.00
C ILE A 200 9.20 9.01 41.62
N LEU A 201 10.45 9.24 42.05
CA LEU A 201 11.55 8.30 41.79
C LEU A 201 11.32 6.96 42.49
N HIS A 202 10.96 6.96 43.77
CA HIS A 202 10.67 5.74 44.52
C HIS A 202 9.49 4.98 43.92
N SER A 203 8.45 5.69 43.47
CA SER A 203 7.30 5.08 42.80
C SER A 203 7.70 4.42 41.48
N ALA A 204 8.52 5.09 40.67
CA ALA A 204 9.01 4.55 39.41
C ALA A 204 9.93 3.33 39.62
N LEU A 205 10.86 3.42 40.58
CA LEU A 205 11.74 2.31 40.95
C LEU A 205 10.94 1.11 41.48
N GLY A 206 9.96 1.34 42.36
CA GLY A 206 9.08 0.29 42.86
C GLY A 206 8.35 -0.44 41.74
N ALA A 207 7.75 0.30 40.80
CA ALA A 207 7.08 -0.29 39.64
C ALA A 207 8.03 -1.10 38.73
N LEU A 208 9.29 -0.65 38.56
CA LEU A 208 10.28 -1.40 37.79
C LEU A 208 10.79 -2.65 38.53
N PHE A 209 10.95 -2.59 39.85
CA PHE A 209 11.36 -3.74 40.66
C PHE A 209 10.29 -4.82 40.72
N GLU A 210 9.02 -4.44 40.91
CA GLU A 210 7.90 -5.38 40.82
C GLU A 210 7.89 -6.07 39.45
N TRP A 211 8.11 -5.31 38.38
CA TRP A 211 8.17 -5.87 37.04
C TRP A 211 9.36 -6.84 36.85
N LEU A 212 10.55 -6.52 37.34
CA LEU A 212 11.68 -7.45 37.29
C LEU A 212 11.39 -8.73 38.10
N GLY A 213 10.65 -8.61 39.20
CA GLY A 213 10.19 -9.74 40.00
C GLY A 213 9.25 -10.67 39.22
N ASP A 214 8.33 -10.12 38.43
CA ASP A 214 7.44 -10.90 37.56
C ASP A 214 8.22 -11.73 36.51
N PHE A 215 9.37 -11.22 36.05
CA PHE A 215 10.25 -11.94 35.12
C PHE A 215 10.97 -13.13 35.77
N GLY A 216 11.27 -13.05 37.07
CA GLY A 216 11.93 -14.12 37.82
C GLY A 216 11.02 -15.25 38.28
N ALA A 217 9.69 -15.10 38.09
CA ALA A 217 8.67 -16.07 38.46
C ALA A 217 8.15 -16.91 37.26
N ILE A 218 8.73 -16.74 36.06
CA ILE A 218 8.41 -17.47 34.82
C ILE A 218 9.50 -18.49 34.50
#